data_AF-A0A2B4R418-F1
#
_entry.id   AF-A0A2B4R418-F1
#
_cell.length_a   1.000
_cell.length_b   1.000
_cell.length_c   1.000
_cell.angle_alpha   90.00
_cell.angle_beta   90.00
_cell.angle_gamma   90.00
#
_symmetry.space_group_name_H-M   'P 1'
#
loop_
_entity.id
_entity.type
_entity.pdbx_description
1 polymer ?
#
loop_
_entity_poly.entity_id
_entity_poly.type
_entity_poly.pdbx_seq_one_letter_code
_entity_poly.pdbx_strand_id
1 'polypeptide(L)'
;RSNLYVVHNTKSDGTQSTTTPASSPSTPDTTATGELKTENDNQESQMVEGNLAIETPPTPESEEASSSTTSSAASAIAQARMKGYEGDPCGDCGNFTLVRNGTCLKCDTCGSTSGCS
;
A
#
# COMPACT_ATOMS: atom_id res chain seq x y z
N ARG A 1 -41.48 41.73 -21.04
CA ARG A 1 -42.08 40.57 -20.35
C ARG A 1 -40.98 39.90 -19.56
N SER A 2 -40.72 40.39 -18.35
CA SER A 2 -39.62 39.92 -17.50
C SER A 2 -40.20 39.00 -16.43
N ASN A 3 -39.80 37.73 -16.44
CA ASN A 3 -40.24 36.74 -15.46
C ASN A 3 -39.32 36.81 -14.24
N LEU A 4 -39.76 37.52 -13.21
CA LEU A 4 -39.11 37.56 -11.91
C LEU A 4 -39.57 36.33 -11.12
N TYR A 5 -38.72 35.33 -10.94
CA TYR A 5 -39.01 34.20 -10.05
C TYR A 5 -38.60 34.56 -8.62
N VAL A 6 -39.57 34.54 -7.70
CA VAL A 6 -39.33 34.71 -6.26
C VAL A 6 -39.00 33.33 -5.68
N VAL A 7 -37.75 33.15 -5.26
CA VAL A 7 -37.30 31.95 -4.54
C VAL A 7 -37.57 32.16 -3.05
N HIS A 8 -38.56 31.44 -2.52
CA HIS A 8 -38.76 31.30 -1.08
C HIS A 8 -37.89 30.14 -0.60
N ASN A 9 -36.76 30.42 0.05
CA ASN A 9 -36.00 29.39 0.77
C ASN A 9 -36.43 29.38 2.23
N THR A 10 -37.07 28.27 2.60
CA THR A 10 -37.54 27.95 3.95
C THR A 10 -36.36 27.65 4.86
N LYS A 11 -36.38 28.33 6.01
CA LYS A 11 -35.50 28.13 7.16
C LYS A 11 -35.60 26.68 7.65
N SER A 12 -34.48 25.97 7.67
CA SER A 12 -34.32 24.71 8.41
C SER A 12 -33.38 24.96 9.58
N ASP A 13 -33.99 25.17 10.75
CA ASP A 13 -33.35 25.00 12.05
C ASP A 13 -32.94 23.53 12.19
N GLY A 14 -31.66 23.28 12.43
CA GLY A 14 -31.08 21.94 12.48
C GLY A 14 -29.70 21.97 13.14
N THR A 15 -29.71 22.18 14.46
CA THR A 15 -28.60 21.90 15.37
C THR A 15 -27.94 20.55 15.08
N GLN A 16 -26.63 20.52 14.83
CA GLN A 16 -25.75 19.43 15.27
C GLN A 16 -24.36 19.95 15.62
N SER A 17 -24.08 19.96 16.92
CA SER A 17 -22.73 19.98 17.48
C SER A 17 -21.88 18.88 16.86
N THR A 18 -20.74 19.23 16.28
CA THR A 18 -19.57 18.36 16.31
C THR A 18 -18.34 19.22 16.57
N THR A 19 -17.86 19.12 17.79
CA THR A 19 -16.60 19.67 18.27
C THR A 19 -15.47 19.06 17.45
N THR A 20 -14.65 19.92 16.85
CA THR A 20 -13.37 19.60 16.22
C THR A 20 -12.44 18.87 17.19
N PRO A 21 -11.89 17.69 16.85
CA PRO A 21 -10.64 17.25 17.46
C PRO A 21 -9.49 18.00 16.79
N ALA A 22 -8.72 18.73 17.59
CA ALA A 22 -7.48 19.36 17.19
C ALA A 22 -6.48 18.29 16.75
N SER A 23 -6.11 18.30 15.47
CA SER A 23 -4.96 17.54 14.96
C SER A 23 -3.68 18.22 15.45
N SER A 24 -3.06 17.65 16.48
CA SER A 24 -1.65 17.92 16.80
C SER A 24 -0.75 17.17 15.81
N PRO A 25 0.13 17.85 15.05
CA PRO A 25 1.23 17.18 14.38
C PRO A 25 2.35 16.91 15.38
N SER A 26 2.54 15.64 15.75
CA SER A 26 3.78 15.19 16.39
C SER A 26 4.85 15.04 15.32
N THR A 27 5.83 15.93 15.32
CA THR A 27 7.05 15.85 14.52
C THR A 27 7.91 14.67 14.99
N PRO A 28 8.43 13.80 14.11
CA PRO A 28 9.53 12.92 14.48
C PRO A 28 10.84 13.71 14.53
N ASP A 29 11.49 13.69 15.70
CA ASP A 29 12.87 14.11 15.92
C ASP A 29 13.81 13.36 14.95
N THR A 30 14.31 14.07 13.94
CA THR A 30 15.41 13.59 13.11
C THR A 30 16.71 14.06 13.76
N THR A 31 17.25 13.23 14.66
CA THR A 31 18.63 13.38 15.12
C THR A 31 19.55 12.83 14.04
N ALA A 32 20.06 13.73 13.21
CA ALA A 32 21.16 13.46 12.30
C ALA A 32 22.48 13.62 13.06
N THR A 33 23.17 12.51 13.32
CA THR A 33 24.62 12.46 13.58
C THR A 33 25.11 11.07 13.17
N GLY A 34 25.98 11.00 12.16
CA GLY A 34 26.47 9.76 11.58
C GLY A 34 27.32 10.07 10.35
N GLU A 35 28.57 10.42 10.62
CA GLU A 35 29.59 10.90 9.70
C GLU A 35 30.09 9.85 8.68
N LEU A 36 30.42 10.38 7.50
CA LEU A 36 31.51 10.06 6.59
C LEU A 36 31.92 8.58 6.34
N LYS A 37 31.63 8.19 5.09
CA LYS A 37 32.61 7.85 4.04
C LYS A 37 33.27 6.46 4.09
N THR A 38 32.89 5.64 3.11
CA THR A 38 33.78 4.65 2.51
C THR A 38 33.56 4.69 1.00
N GLU A 39 34.47 5.39 0.32
CA GLU A 39 34.81 5.09 -1.07
C GLU A 39 35.36 3.67 -1.08
N ASN A 40 34.80 2.77 -1.89
CA ASN A 40 35.57 1.61 -2.30
C ASN A 40 35.30 1.31 -3.77
N ASP A 41 36.40 1.34 -4.49
CA ASP A 41 36.60 1.42 -5.90
C ASP A 41 36.10 0.19 -6.66
N ASN A 42 35.54 0.49 -7.82
CA ASN A 42 35.42 -0.45 -8.92
C ASN A 42 36.82 -0.69 -9.49
N GLN A 43 37.42 -1.85 -9.24
CA GLN A 43 38.50 -2.36 -10.08
C GLN A 43 38.38 -3.87 -10.29
N GLU A 44 38.22 -4.17 -11.57
CA GLU A 44 38.20 -5.44 -12.28
C GLU A 44 39.33 -6.40 -11.86
N SER A 45 39.00 -7.69 -11.71
CA SER A 45 39.95 -8.76 -12.01
C SER A 45 39.22 -10.03 -12.44
N GLN A 46 39.65 -10.48 -13.61
CA GLN A 46 39.20 -11.61 -14.39
C GLN A 46 39.70 -12.93 -13.78
N MET A 47 39.33 -14.03 -14.46
CA MET A 47 39.84 -15.42 -14.41
C MET A 47 39.50 -16.31 -13.20
N VAL A 48 38.51 -17.21 -13.38
CA VAL A 48 38.71 -18.67 -13.27
C VAL A 48 37.81 -19.38 -14.29
N GLU A 49 38.40 -19.86 -15.38
CA GLU A 49 37.83 -20.90 -16.22
C GLU A 49 37.80 -22.24 -15.46
N GLY A 50 36.67 -22.94 -15.55
CA GLY A 50 36.51 -24.24 -14.90
C GLY A 50 35.18 -24.90 -15.25
N ASN A 51 35.05 -25.35 -16.50
CA ASN A 51 33.98 -26.22 -16.96
C ASN A 51 33.80 -27.44 -16.04
N LEU A 52 32.57 -27.67 -15.58
CA LEU A 52 32.05 -29.04 -15.54
C LEU A 52 30.54 -29.04 -15.81
N ALA A 53 30.21 -29.56 -16.99
CA ALA A 53 28.87 -29.79 -17.47
C ALA A 53 28.12 -30.80 -16.58
N ILE A 54 26.89 -30.48 -16.19
CA ILE A 54 25.85 -31.48 -15.97
C ILE A 54 24.56 -30.96 -16.61
N GLU A 55 24.25 -31.57 -17.75
CA GLU A 55 22.96 -31.62 -18.44
C GLU A 55 21.79 -31.79 -17.46
N THR A 56 20.78 -30.91 -17.57
CA THR A 56 19.41 -31.24 -18.04
C THR A 56 18.47 -30.12 -17.56
N PRO A 57 17.94 -29.28 -18.45
CA PRO A 57 16.88 -28.33 -18.07
C PRO A 57 15.55 -29.08 -17.88
N PRO A 58 14.85 -28.96 -16.74
CA PRO A 58 13.42 -29.19 -16.76
C PRO A 58 12.78 -27.98 -17.47
N THR A 59 12.35 -28.19 -18.70
CA THR A 59 11.33 -27.40 -19.36
C THR A 59 10.02 -27.61 -18.61
N PRO A 60 9.45 -26.59 -17.97
CA PRO A 60 8.03 -26.35 -18.11
C PRO A 60 7.87 -25.36 -19.24
N GLU A 61 7.55 -25.88 -20.42
CA GLU A 61 6.62 -25.20 -21.30
C GLU A 61 5.38 -24.88 -20.47
N SER A 62 5.30 -23.64 -20.02
CA SER A 62 4.04 -22.95 -19.79
C SER A 62 4.26 -21.53 -20.29
N GLU A 63 3.98 -21.36 -21.57
CA GLU A 63 3.62 -20.07 -22.14
C GLU A 63 2.59 -19.39 -21.20
N GLU A 64 2.97 -18.24 -20.64
CA GLU A 64 2.33 -16.95 -20.94
C GLU A 64 2.97 -15.86 -20.07
N ALA A 65 3.93 -15.16 -20.70
CA ALA A 65 4.23 -13.79 -20.37
C ALA A 65 3.05 -12.91 -20.86
N SER A 66 2.00 -12.77 -20.05
CA SER A 66 0.96 -11.74 -20.25
C SER A 66 0.25 -11.41 -18.94
N SER A 67 0.93 -10.64 -18.08
CA SER A 67 0.35 -10.24 -16.79
C SER A 67 1.02 -8.97 -16.25
N SER A 68 1.20 -7.94 -17.08
CA SER A 68 1.74 -6.66 -16.62
C SER A 68 0.79 -5.92 -15.65
N THR A 69 -0.53 -6.15 -15.73
CA THR A 69 -1.49 -5.54 -14.78
C THR A 69 -1.60 -6.35 -13.47
N THR A 70 -1.61 -7.68 -13.54
CA THR A 70 -1.71 -8.56 -12.36
C THR A 70 -0.40 -8.65 -11.58
N SER A 71 0.75 -8.33 -12.20
CA SER A 71 2.03 -8.23 -11.50
C SER A 71 1.99 -7.17 -10.38
N SER A 72 1.24 -6.09 -10.59
CA SER A 72 1.12 -5.01 -9.60
C SER A 72 0.27 -5.44 -8.40
N ALA A 73 -0.86 -6.13 -8.63
CA ALA A 73 -1.70 -6.67 -7.56
C ALA A 73 -0.97 -7.78 -6.80
N ALA A 74 -0.33 -8.73 -7.49
CA ALA A 74 0.45 -9.78 -6.86
C ALA A 74 1.62 -9.21 -6.04
N SER A 75 2.32 -8.21 -6.58
CA SER A 75 3.38 -7.49 -5.86
C SER A 75 2.83 -6.71 -4.66
N ALA A 76 1.67 -6.06 -4.78
CA ALA A 76 1.02 -5.35 -3.68
C ALA A 76 0.59 -6.31 -2.56
N ILE A 77 0.05 -7.48 -2.90
CA ILE A 77 -0.29 -8.55 -1.96
C ILE A 77 0.98 -9.06 -1.26
N ALA A 78 2.06 -9.31 -2.02
CA ALA A 78 3.33 -9.75 -1.45
C ALA A 78 3.90 -8.70 -0.48
N GLN A 79 3.89 -7.43 -0.86
CA GLN A 79 4.30 -6.32 0.00
C GLN A 79 3.43 -6.20 1.25
N ALA A 80 2.12 -6.38 1.11
CA ALA A 80 1.19 -6.35 2.23
C ALA A 80 1.51 -7.48 3.23
N ARG A 81 1.71 -8.71 2.75
CA ARG A 81 2.09 -9.86 3.58
C ARG A 81 3.44 -9.68 4.25
N MET A 82 4.42 -9.14 3.53
CA MET A 82 5.73 -8.81 4.12
C MET A 82 5.62 -7.79 5.27
N LYS A 83 4.63 -6.90 5.23
CA LYS A 83 4.34 -5.92 6.29
C LYS A 83 3.47 -6.47 7.43
N GLY A 84 3.02 -7.72 7.34
CA GLY A 84 2.14 -8.34 8.35
C GLY A 84 0.64 -8.15 8.12
N TYR A 85 0.24 -7.70 6.93
CA TYR A 85 -1.16 -7.69 6.50
C TYR A 85 -1.58 -9.05 5.93
N GLU A 86 -2.88 -9.33 5.90
CA GLU A 86 -3.42 -10.59 5.36
C GLU A 86 -3.17 -10.73 3.83
N GLY A 87 -3.08 -9.60 3.13
CA GLY A 87 -2.95 -9.57 1.67
C GLY A 87 -4.26 -9.86 0.94
N ASP A 88 -5.39 -9.69 1.62
CA ASP A 88 -6.74 -9.75 1.06
C ASP A 88 -7.21 -8.33 0.68
N PRO A 89 -7.79 -8.11 -0.52
CA PRO A 89 -8.33 -6.81 -0.88
C PRO A 89 -9.48 -6.39 0.04
N CYS A 90 -9.40 -5.17 0.56
CA CYS A 90 -10.49 -4.55 1.28
C CYS A 90 -11.73 -4.40 0.37
N GLY A 91 -12.89 -4.88 0.81
CA GLY A 91 -14.13 -4.80 0.04
C GLY A 91 -14.64 -3.37 -0.22
N ASP A 92 -14.23 -2.39 0.59
CA ASP A 92 -14.66 -0.99 0.42
C ASP A 92 -13.73 -0.17 -0.49
N CYS A 93 -12.40 -0.33 -0.35
CA CYS A 93 -11.42 0.52 -1.04
C CYS A 93 -10.42 -0.25 -1.92
N GLY A 94 -10.48 -1.58 -1.96
CA GLY A 94 -9.64 -2.43 -2.83
C GLY A 94 -8.17 -2.51 -2.44
N ASN A 95 -7.75 -1.98 -1.29
CA ASN A 95 -6.36 -2.03 -0.84
C ASN A 95 -6.07 -3.30 -0.03
N PHE A 96 -4.82 -3.78 -0.05
CA PHE A 96 -4.41 -5.05 0.57
C PHE A 96 -3.91 -4.93 2.01
N THR A 97 -4.09 -3.75 2.63
CA THR A 97 -3.61 -3.37 3.96
C THR A 97 -4.57 -3.80 5.08
N LEU A 98 -5.18 -4.98 4.94
CA LEU A 98 -6.09 -5.55 5.92
C LEU A 98 -5.30 -6.21 7.06
N VAL A 99 -5.52 -5.75 8.31
CA VAL A 99 -4.85 -6.25 9.52
C VAL A 99 -5.86 -6.89 10.48
N ARG A 100 -5.47 -7.99 11.11
CA ARG A 100 -6.30 -8.69 12.09
C ARG A 100 -6.20 -8.01 13.46
N ASN A 101 -7.31 -7.45 13.93
CA ASN A 101 -7.46 -6.83 15.26
C ASN A 101 -8.43 -7.69 16.09
N GLY A 102 -7.93 -8.80 16.64
CA GLY A 102 -8.76 -9.79 17.32
C GLY A 102 -9.53 -10.67 16.33
N THR A 103 -10.84 -10.79 16.50
CA THR A 103 -11.73 -11.45 15.52
C THR A 103 -11.95 -10.60 14.28
N CYS A 104 -11.84 -9.29 14.41
CA CYS A 104 -12.09 -8.34 13.32
C CYS A 104 -10.89 -8.20 12.37
N LEU A 105 -11.19 -7.88 11.11
CA LEU A 105 -10.23 -7.42 10.10
C LEU A 105 -10.42 -5.92 9.89
N LYS A 106 -9.35 -5.13 9.97
CA LYS A 106 -9.37 -3.68 9.81
C LYS A 106 -8.53 -3.27 8.61
N CYS A 107 -9.05 -2.42 7.75
CA CYS A 107 -8.26 -1.76 6.71
C CYS A 107 -7.51 -0.57 7.31
N ASP A 108 -6.20 -0.51 7.10
CA ASP A 108 -5.40 0.66 7.51
C ASP A 108 -5.56 1.86 6.59
N THR A 109 -6.08 1.67 5.37
CA THR A 109 -6.23 2.75 4.39
C THR A 109 -7.54 3.52 4.54
N CYS A 110 -8.68 2.82 4.64
CA CYS A 110 -10.00 3.47 4.77
C CYS A 110 -10.61 3.37 6.18
N GLY A 111 -10.02 2.58 7.08
CA GLY A 111 -10.54 2.38 8.44
C GLY A 111 -11.71 1.40 8.54
N SER A 112 -12.18 0.83 7.43
CA SER A 112 -13.24 -0.18 7.43
C SER A 112 -12.88 -1.38 8.29
N THR A 113 -13.87 -1.94 8.98
CA THR A 113 -13.69 -3.14 9.80
C THR A 113 -14.72 -4.19 9.39
N SER A 114 -14.29 -5.43 9.19
CA SER A 114 -15.15 -6.58 8.85
C SER A 114 -14.89 -7.75 9.82
N GLY A 115 -15.79 -8.74 9.88
CA GLY A 115 -15.56 -9.97 10.63
C GLY A 115 -15.65 -9.87 12.17
N CYS A 116 -16.31 -8.84 12.70
CA CYS A 116 -16.55 -8.72 14.14
C CYS A 116 -17.75 -9.57 14.58
N SER A 117 -17.51 -10.83 14.97
CA SER A 117 -18.49 -11.69 15.65
C SER A 117 -18.25 -11.72 17.15
#